data_AF-A0A7X9QT10-F1
#
_entry.id   AF-A0A7X9QT10-F1
#
_cell.length_a   1.000
_cell.length_b   1.000
_cell.length_c   1.000
_cell.angle_alpha   90.00
_cell.angle_beta   90.00
_cell.angle_gamma   90.00
#
_symmetry.space_group_name_H-M   'P 1'
#
loop_
_entity.id
_entity.type
_entity.pdbx_description
1 polymer ?
#
loop_
_entity_poly.entity_id
_entity_poly.type
_entity_poly.pdbx_seq_one_letter_code
_entity_poly.pdbx_strand_id
1 'polypeptide(L)'
;MKPLTIFIISLLFLVGCNQSSVQHNTELEESIYSIVKDKNNREVSIKSLANFNWDKAILFLPYTTQEGINEQLGVDFKDPSNIDMRDDIYLLVFLNDNKVVQYAEINRQKSDFSIEEKEFLTPSNDLINIERYYK
;
A
#
# COMPACT_ATOMS: atom_id res chain seq x y z
N MET A 1 -13.44 58.00 -5.00
CA MET A 1 -13.40 56.86 -5.95
C MET A 1 -11.93 56.75 -6.39
N LYS A 2 -11.13 55.75 -6.03
CA LYS A 2 -11.33 54.30 -5.95
C LYS A 2 -10.41 53.73 -4.84
N PRO A 3 -10.84 52.77 -4.01
CA PRO A 3 -9.93 52.08 -3.08
C PRO A 3 -9.15 51.01 -3.86
N LEU A 4 -7.92 51.34 -4.28
CA LEU A 4 -7.00 50.41 -4.95
C LEU A 4 -6.15 49.65 -3.92
N THR A 5 -6.81 49.08 -2.91
CA THR A 5 -6.11 48.33 -1.85
C THR A 5 -6.94 47.15 -1.34
N ILE A 6 -7.66 46.48 -2.23
CA ILE A 6 -8.41 45.26 -1.89
C ILE A 6 -8.32 44.29 -3.06
N PHE A 7 -7.12 43.84 -3.43
CA PHE A 7 -6.98 42.76 -4.42
C PHE A 7 -5.80 41.79 -4.17
N ILE A 8 -5.18 41.85 -2.98
CA ILE A 8 -4.01 41.00 -2.63
C ILE A 8 -4.30 40.09 -1.42
N ILE A 9 -5.56 39.95 -1.00
CA ILE A 9 -5.96 39.06 0.12
C ILE A 9 -6.80 37.87 -0.37
N SER A 10 -6.97 37.70 -1.69
CA SER A 10 -7.82 36.62 -2.25
C SER A 10 -7.06 35.38 -2.72
N LEU A 11 -5.72 35.30 -2.57
CA LEU A 11 -4.92 34.25 -3.24
C LEU A 11 -4.25 33.22 -2.31
N LEU A 12 -4.59 33.15 -1.02
CA LEU A 12 -3.93 32.20 -0.09
C LEU A 12 -4.87 31.22 0.65
N PHE A 13 -6.14 31.13 0.25
CA PHE A 13 -7.13 30.25 0.91
C PHE A 13 -7.47 28.95 0.16
N LEU A 14 -6.57 28.40 -0.66
CA LEU A 14 -6.82 27.14 -1.38
C LEU A 14 -5.71 26.11 -1.20
N VAL A 15 -5.18 25.96 0.01
CA VAL A 15 -4.61 24.66 0.43
C VAL A 15 -5.64 24.00 1.33
N GLY A 16 -6.76 23.60 0.72
CA GLY A 16 -7.68 22.69 1.37
C GLY A 16 -6.96 21.37 1.56
N CYS A 17 -6.72 20.98 2.82
CA CYS A 17 -6.29 19.64 3.18
C CYS A 17 -7.35 18.66 2.68
N ASN A 18 -7.14 18.10 1.49
CA ASN A 18 -7.89 16.93 1.07
C ASN A 18 -7.33 15.76 1.88
N GLN A 19 -7.87 15.57 3.09
CA GLN A 19 -7.70 14.34 3.84
C GLN A 19 -8.53 13.25 3.14
N SER A 20 -8.26 12.99 1.87
CA SER A 20 -8.75 11.79 1.22
C SER A 20 -8.04 10.64 1.93
N SER A 21 -8.81 9.87 2.70
CA SER A 21 -8.33 8.60 3.25
C SER A 21 -7.69 7.80 2.13
N VAL A 22 -6.48 7.29 2.34
CA VAL A 22 -5.84 6.39 1.38
C VAL A 22 -6.81 5.27 1.02
N GLN A 23 -6.91 4.96 -0.26
CA GLN A 23 -7.88 3.98 -0.74
C GLN A 23 -7.48 2.57 -0.29
N HIS A 24 -8.42 1.88 0.35
CA HIS A 24 -8.35 0.45 0.65
C HIS A 24 -8.74 -0.34 -0.61
N ASN A 25 -7.83 -1.15 -1.15
CA ASN A 25 -8.05 -1.88 -2.39
C ASN A 25 -8.51 -3.33 -2.13
N THR A 26 -9.78 -3.48 -1.79
CA THR A 26 -10.40 -4.80 -1.54
C THR A 26 -10.48 -5.68 -2.79
N GLU A 27 -10.55 -5.10 -4.00
CA GLU A 27 -10.53 -5.86 -5.26
C GLU A 27 -9.19 -6.58 -5.46
N LEU A 28 -8.09 -5.90 -5.14
CA LEU A 28 -6.76 -6.48 -5.13
C LEU A 28 -6.65 -7.60 -4.08
N GLU A 29 -7.20 -7.39 -2.87
CA GLU A 29 -7.22 -8.41 -1.82
C GLU A 29 -7.95 -9.68 -2.26
N GLU A 30 -9.14 -9.56 -2.85
CA GLU A 30 -9.91 -10.68 -3.36
C GLU A 30 -9.18 -11.43 -4.48
N SER A 31 -8.49 -10.68 -5.35
CA SER A 31 -7.69 -11.23 -6.44
C SER A 31 -6.50 -12.04 -5.91
N ILE A 32 -5.74 -11.46 -4.97
CA ILE A 32 -4.61 -12.14 -4.30
C ILE A 32 -5.13 -13.37 -3.54
N TYR A 33 -6.23 -13.23 -2.80
CA TYR A 33 -6.83 -14.32 -2.03
C TYR A 33 -7.16 -15.53 -2.91
N SER A 34 -7.75 -15.26 -4.09
CA SER A 34 -8.13 -16.28 -5.07
C SER A 34 -6.91 -16.98 -5.66
N ILE A 35 -5.84 -16.24 -5.98
CA ILE A 35 -4.58 -16.81 -6.48
C ILE A 35 -3.92 -17.69 -5.41
N VAL A 36 -3.86 -17.22 -4.16
CA VAL A 36 -3.24 -17.95 -3.04
C VAL A 36 -4.04 -19.21 -2.68
N LYS A 37 -5.37 -19.17 -2.82
CA LYS A 37 -6.25 -20.32 -2.59
C LYS A 37 -5.94 -21.50 -3.53
N ASP A 38 -5.53 -21.24 -4.77
CA ASP A 38 -5.04 -22.30 -5.65
C ASP A 38 -3.61 -22.71 -5.24
N LYS A 39 -3.49 -23.96 -4.76
CA LYS A 39 -2.25 -24.54 -4.27
C LYS A 39 -1.20 -24.77 -5.37
N ASN A 40 -1.52 -24.61 -6.64
CA ASN A 40 -0.54 -24.71 -7.72
C ASN A 40 0.23 -23.40 -7.93
N ASN A 41 -0.35 -22.26 -7.54
CA ASN A 41 0.31 -20.96 -7.67
C ASN A 41 1.44 -20.83 -6.64
N ARG A 42 2.60 -20.35 -7.09
CA ARG A 42 3.77 -20.10 -6.24
C ARG A 42 4.09 -18.63 -6.10
N GLU A 43 3.51 -17.79 -6.94
CA GLU A 43 3.83 -16.38 -7.07
C GLU A 43 2.56 -15.58 -7.37
N VAL A 44 2.59 -14.29 -7.04
CA VAL A 44 1.59 -13.29 -7.41
C VAL A 44 2.30 -12.14 -8.12
N SER A 45 1.89 -11.82 -9.35
CA SER A 45 2.34 -10.60 -10.06
C SER A 45 1.41 -9.44 -9.69
N ILE A 46 1.91 -8.49 -8.90
CA ILE A 46 1.11 -7.36 -8.43
C ILE A 46 0.72 -6.40 -9.56
N LYS A 47 1.57 -6.15 -10.55
CA LYS A 47 1.23 -5.31 -11.71
C LYS A 47 0.08 -5.88 -12.52
N SER A 48 -0.06 -7.20 -12.60
CA SER A 48 -1.17 -7.83 -13.32
C SER A 48 -2.53 -7.59 -12.67
N LEU A 49 -2.54 -7.25 -11.38
CA LEU A 49 -3.75 -7.04 -10.57
C LEU A 49 -4.00 -5.57 -10.24
N ALA A 50 -2.94 -4.77 -10.10
CA ALA A 50 -3.02 -3.35 -9.78
C ALA A 50 -3.41 -2.54 -11.02
N ASN A 51 -4.69 -2.16 -11.10
CA ASN A 51 -5.28 -1.35 -12.19
C ASN A 51 -5.11 0.17 -12.00
N PHE A 52 -4.04 0.60 -11.31
CA PHE A 52 -3.76 1.99 -10.96
C PHE A 52 -2.26 2.31 -11.12
N ASN A 53 -1.92 3.60 -11.10
CA ASN A 53 -0.52 4.04 -11.20
C ASN A 53 0.18 3.93 -9.86
N TRP A 54 1.32 3.25 -9.84
CA TRP A 54 2.24 3.15 -8.71
C TRP A 54 3.67 2.97 -9.22
N ASP A 55 4.64 3.44 -8.46
CA ASP A 55 6.07 3.30 -8.76
C ASP A 55 6.78 2.35 -7.79
N LYS A 56 6.28 2.26 -6.55
CA LYS A 56 6.80 1.45 -5.46
C LYS A 56 5.69 0.78 -4.68
N ALA A 57 5.88 -0.47 -4.26
CA ALA A 57 5.03 -1.11 -3.24
C ALA A 57 5.88 -1.79 -2.18
N ILE A 58 5.50 -1.68 -0.91
CA ILE A 58 6.19 -2.28 0.23
C ILE A 58 5.27 -3.30 0.90
N LEU A 59 5.79 -4.50 1.12
CA LEU A 59 5.09 -5.58 1.82
C LEU A 59 5.53 -5.61 3.29
N PHE A 60 4.66 -5.14 4.18
CA PHE A 60 4.88 -5.18 5.61
C PHE A 60 4.42 -6.50 6.21
N LEU A 61 5.25 -7.03 7.11
CA LEU A 61 4.97 -8.26 7.83
C LEU A 61 3.98 -8.00 8.97
N PRO A 62 3.28 -9.04 9.45
CA PRO A 62 2.64 -9.04 10.76
C PRO A 62 3.46 -8.35 11.84
N TYR A 63 2.80 -7.62 12.74
CA TYR A 63 3.41 -6.92 13.87
C TYR A 63 4.35 -5.77 13.52
N THR A 64 4.34 -5.29 12.26
CA THR A 64 5.08 -4.07 11.91
C THR A 64 4.45 -2.87 12.62
N THR A 65 5.25 -2.11 13.37
CA THR A 65 4.77 -0.92 14.10
C THR A 65 4.48 0.24 13.15
N GLN A 66 3.59 1.15 13.57
CA GLN A 66 3.32 2.39 12.85
C GLN A 66 4.59 3.21 12.55
N GLU A 67 5.54 3.25 13.48
CA GLU A 67 6.82 3.91 13.28
C GLU A 67 7.64 3.23 12.18
N GLY A 68 7.77 1.90 12.22
CA GLY A 68 8.49 1.13 11.21
C GLY A 68 7.88 1.24 9.81
N ILE A 69 6.55 1.36 9.71
CA ILE A 69 5.86 1.63 8.44
C ILE A 69 6.30 2.98 7.86
N ASN A 70 6.25 4.04 8.66
CA ASN A 70 6.62 5.38 8.20
C ASN A 70 8.12 5.47 7.84
N GLU A 71 8.99 4.82 8.62
CA GLU A 71 10.43 4.77 8.35
C GLU A 71 10.72 4.11 6.98
N GLN A 72 10.11 2.96 6.70
CA GLN A 72 10.32 2.26 5.42
C GLN A 72 9.67 2.97 4.23
N LEU A 73 8.52 3.62 4.43
CA LEU A 73 7.87 4.41 3.38
C LEU A 73 8.63 5.71 3.09
N GLY A 74 9.29 6.28 4.09
CA GLY A 74 9.90 7.62 4.03
C GLY A 74 8.87 8.76 4.02
N VAL A 75 7.60 8.45 4.31
CA VAL A 75 6.48 9.41 4.38
C VAL A 75 5.49 9.00 5.47
N ASP A 76 4.77 9.98 6.01
CA ASP A 76 3.72 9.72 7.00
C ASP A 76 2.52 9.02 6.36
N PHE A 77 2.21 7.82 6.86
CA PHE A 77 1.04 7.05 6.49
C PHE A 77 0.43 6.43 7.75
N LYS A 78 -0.76 6.91 8.15
CA LYS A 78 -1.48 6.30 9.27
C LYS A 78 -2.06 4.97 8.84
N ASP A 79 -1.52 3.87 9.35
CA ASP A 79 -2.00 2.51 9.08
C ASP A 79 -3.46 2.35 9.57
N PRO A 80 -4.40 2.01 8.68
CA PRO A 80 -5.78 1.72 9.06
C PRO A 80 -6.02 0.25 9.45
N SER A 81 -5.07 -0.66 9.17
CA SER A 81 -5.25 -2.11 9.29
C SER A 81 -5.00 -2.66 10.70
N ASN A 82 -4.28 -1.89 11.54
CA ASN A 82 -3.77 -2.31 12.85
C ASN A 82 -2.87 -3.55 12.73
N ILE A 83 -1.98 -3.57 11.72
CA ILE A 83 -1.08 -4.71 11.48
C ILE A 83 -0.12 -4.95 12.64
N ASP A 84 0.15 -3.93 13.45
CA ASP A 84 0.99 -3.98 14.64
C ASP A 84 0.50 -4.98 15.72
N MET A 85 -0.77 -5.38 15.68
CA MET A 85 -1.38 -6.35 16.58
C MET A 85 -1.99 -7.57 15.87
N ARG A 86 -1.73 -7.75 14.58
CA ARG A 86 -2.33 -8.81 13.75
C ARG A 86 -1.29 -9.78 13.18
N ASP A 87 -1.62 -11.07 13.20
CA ASP A 87 -0.85 -12.15 12.58
C ASP A 87 -1.51 -12.80 11.36
N ASP A 88 -2.73 -12.36 11.04
CA ASP A 88 -3.57 -12.91 9.98
C ASP A 88 -3.36 -12.23 8.63
N ILE A 89 -2.62 -11.11 8.58
CA ILE A 89 -2.39 -10.34 7.36
C ILE A 89 -0.94 -9.88 7.17
N TYR A 90 -0.57 -9.69 5.91
CA TYR A 90 0.49 -8.77 5.50
C TYR A 90 -0.16 -7.49 4.96
N LEU A 91 0.52 -6.35 5.07
CA LEU A 91 0.02 -5.07 4.55
C LEU A 91 0.86 -4.67 3.34
N LEU A 92 0.23 -4.58 2.16
CA LEU A 92 0.87 -4.12 0.94
C LEU A 92 0.49 -2.65 0.70
N VAL A 93 1.47 -1.75 0.78
CA VAL A 93 1.26 -0.30 0.64
C VAL A 93 1.90 0.20 -0.66
N PHE A 94 1.14 0.93 -1.46
CA PHE A 94 1.55 1.44 -2.76
C PHE A 94 1.84 2.93 -2.71
N LEU A 95 2.95 3.34 -3.31
CA LEU A 95 3.31 4.73 -3.53
C LEU A 95 3.26 5.07 -5.02
N ASN A 96 3.03 6.36 -5.29
CA ASN A 96 3.31 7.00 -6.55
C ASN A 96 3.87 8.39 -6.28
N ASP A 97 5.05 8.72 -6.80
CA ASP A 97 5.74 10.00 -6.55
C ASP A 97 5.90 10.31 -5.06
N ASN A 98 6.36 9.31 -4.28
CA ASN A 98 6.51 9.37 -2.82
C ASN A 98 5.21 9.73 -2.06
N LYS A 99 4.04 9.39 -2.59
CA LYS A 99 2.76 9.52 -1.87
C LYS A 99 2.07 8.18 -1.82
N VAL A 100 1.55 7.81 -0.66
CA VAL A 100 0.73 6.61 -0.54
C VAL A 100 -0.57 6.80 -1.32
N VAL A 101 -0.80 5.95 -2.30
CA VAL A 101 -1.99 6.01 -3.16
C VAL A 101 -3.05 5.00 -2.74
N GLN A 102 -2.64 3.77 -2.42
CA GLN A 102 -3.54 2.68 -2.03
C GLN A 102 -2.84 1.71 -1.08
N TYR A 103 -3.62 0.87 -0.39
CA TYR A 103 -3.13 -0.27 0.38
C TYR A 103 -4.05 -1.49 0.23
N ALA A 104 -3.52 -2.67 0.52
CA ALA A 104 -4.27 -3.93 0.57
C ALA A 104 -3.79 -4.80 1.74
N GLU A 105 -4.74 -5.39 2.45
CA GLU A 105 -4.55 -6.42 3.48
C GLU A 105 -4.52 -7.81 2.84
N ILE A 106 -3.33 -8.41 2.76
CA ILE A 106 -3.16 -9.74 2.21
C ILE A 106 -3.40 -10.76 3.31
N ASN A 107 -4.51 -11.50 3.22
CA ASN A 107 -4.77 -12.60 4.15
C ASN A 107 -3.67 -13.67 4.04
N ARG A 108 -3.12 -14.08 5.18
CA ARG A 108 -2.04 -15.04 5.27
C ARG A 108 -2.39 -16.40 4.65
N GLN A 109 -3.64 -16.85 4.76
CA GLN A 109 -4.13 -18.15 4.23
C GLN A 109 -3.20 -19.33 4.52
N LYS A 110 -2.57 -19.36 5.70
CA LYS A 110 -1.55 -20.35 6.12
C LYS A 110 -0.33 -20.44 5.17
N SER A 111 -0.01 -19.32 4.55
CA SER A 111 1.13 -19.12 3.66
C SER A 111 1.99 -17.99 4.20
N ASP A 112 3.27 -17.99 3.88
CA ASP A 112 4.12 -16.82 4.05
C ASP A 112 4.43 -16.19 2.70
N PHE A 113 4.57 -14.87 2.74
CA PHE A 113 4.79 -14.05 1.56
C PHE A 113 6.15 -13.38 1.65
N SER A 114 6.90 -13.39 0.55
CA SER A 114 8.19 -12.72 0.49
C SER A 114 8.41 -12.05 -0.85
N ILE A 115 9.17 -10.98 -0.84
CA ILE A 115 9.65 -10.28 -2.04
C ILE A 115 11.15 -10.58 -2.28
N GLU A 116 11.62 -11.73 -1.81
CA GLU A 116 13.02 -12.16 -1.86
C GLU A 116 13.93 -11.19 -1.10
N GLU A 117 15.09 -10.82 -1.66
CA GLU A 117 16.05 -9.86 -1.08
C GLU A 117 15.69 -8.40 -1.42
N LYS A 118 14.50 -8.13 -1.94
CA LYS A 118 14.08 -6.78 -2.36
C LYS A 118 13.58 -5.99 -1.14
N GLU A 119 13.87 -4.70 -1.12
CA GLU A 119 13.28 -3.78 -0.15
C GLU A 119 11.85 -3.36 -0.55
N PHE A 120 11.56 -3.34 -1.85
CA PHE A 120 10.27 -2.94 -2.40
C PHE A 120 10.04 -3.54 -3.79
N LEU A 121 8.78 -3.58 -4.20
CA LEU A 121 8.33 -3.94 -5.54
C LEU A 121 8.27 -2.71 -6.44
N THR A 122 8.43 -2.92 -7.75
CA THR A 122 8.16 -1.93 -8.80
C THR A 122 7.33 -2.57 -9.90
N PRO A 123 6.69 -1.81 -10.82
CA PRO A 123 5.98 -2.41 -11.96
C PRO A 123 6.85 -3.28 -12.90
N SER A 124 8.18 -3.21 -12.78
CA SER A 124 9.10 -4.09 -13.51
C SER A 124 9.60 -5.28 -12.68
N ASN A 125 9.35 -5.29 -11.38
CA ASN A 125 9.78 -6.32 -10.44
C ASN A 125 8.74 -6.41 -9.30
N ASP A 126 7.65 -7.15 -9.57
CA ASP A 126 6.39 -7.08 -8.85
C ASP A 126 5.93 -8.43 -8.27
N LEU A 127 6.82 -9.43 -8.27
CA LEU A 127 6.50 -10.78 -7.82
C LEU A 127 6.57 -10.90 -6.30
N ILE A 128 5.50 -11.41 -5.71
CA ILE A 128 5.44 -11.91 -4.34
C ILE A 128 5.44 -13.43 -4.36
N ASN A 129 6.40 -14.06 -3.72
CA ASN A 129 6.49 -15.50 -3.55
C ASN A 129 5.52 -16.00 -2.46
N ILE A 130 4.97 -17.19 -2.66
CA ILE A 130 4.02 -17.85 -1.75
C ILE A 130 4.65 -19.15 -1.21
N GLU A 131 5.02 -19.15 0.06
CA GLU A 131 5.49 -20.34 0.77
C GLU A 131 4.34 -20.95 1.59
N ARG A 132 4.09 -22.26 1.48
CA ARG A 132 2.99 -22.93 2.20
C ARG A 132 3.51 -23.99 3.15
N TYR A 133 2.95 -24.02 4.35
CA TYR A 133 3.36 -24.96 5.40
C TYR A 133 2.66 -26.33 5.37
N TYR A 134 1.94 -26.67 4.28
CA TYR A 134 1.25 -27.96 4.13
C TYR A 134 1.59 -28.65 2.81
N LYS A 135 1.93 -29.95 2.88
CA LYS A 135 1.98 -30.89 1.76
C LYS A 135 0.58 -31.30 1.31
#